data_AF-A0A9L0JXM3-F1
#
_entry.id   AF-A0A9L0JXM3-F1
#
_cell.length_a   1.000
_cell.length_b   1.000
_cell.length_c   1.000
_cell.angle_alpha   90.00
_cell.angle_beta   90.00
_cell.angle_gamma   90.00
#
_symmetry.space_group_name_H-M   'P 1'
#
loop_
_entity.id
_entity.type
_entity.pdbx_description
1 polymer ?
#
loop_
_entity_poly.entity_id
_entity_poly.type
_entity_poly.pdbx_seq_one_letter_code
_entity_poly.pdbx_strand_id
1 'polypeptide(L)'
;APSQTSGIRTSREEAWESALQTSTSGTFHDQAENSFSEEEEEKLQAAFSLEKPDLHLVLETISFILEQAVYHNVKPAALQQQLEHIHLRQDKAEAFVNAWSSMGQETVEKFRQRILAPHKLETVGWQLNLQMAHSAQAKLKSPQAVLQLGVSNEDSKSLEKVLVEFSHKELFDFYNKLETIQAQLDSLT
;
A
#
# COMPACT_ATOMS: atom_id res chain seq x y z
N ALA A 1 -1.75 10.16 -52.30
CA ALA A 1 -1.47 9.10 -51.33
C ALA A 1 -0.35 9.56 -50.42
N PRO A 2 -0.58 9.68 -49.11
CA PRO A 2 0.52 9.71 -48.16
C PRO A 2 0.37 8.65 -47.05
N SER A 3 1.40 7.82 -46.96
CA SER A 3 2.09 7.44 -45.71
C SER A 3 1.26 6.88 -44.56
N GLN A 4 0.88 5.60 -44.68
CA GLN A 4 0.66 4.74 -43.50
C GLN A 4 2.02 4.40 -42.89
N THR A 5 2.46 5.18 -41.92
CA THR A 5 3.52 4.82 -40.96
C THR A 5 3.02 5.14 -39.57
N SER A 6 2.03 4.36 -39.11
CA SER A 6 1.65 4.27 -37.71
C SER A 6 0.92 2.96 -37.55
N GLY A 7 1.63 1.92 -37.11
CA GLY A 7 1.03 0.59 -37.03
C GLY A 7 2.01 -0.56 -36.95
N ILE A 8 3.06 -0.44 -36.13
CA ILE A 8 3.76 -1.62 -35.59
C ILE A 8 4.23 -1.24 -34.18
N ARG A 9 3.29 -1.10 -33.24
CA ARG A 9 3.60 -1.40 -31.84
C ARG A 9 3.61 -2.92 -31.78
N THR A 10 4.72 -3.53 -31.42
CA THR A 10 4.84 -4.98 -31.56
C THR A 10 3.90 -5.67 -30.56
N SER A 11 3.17 -6.69 -30.99
CA SER A 11 2.28 -7.51 -30.14
C SER A 11 2.97 -8.02 -28.86
N ARG A 12 4.30 -8.13 -28.89
CA ARG A 12 5.15 -8.45 -27.75
C ARG A 12 5.30 -7.32 -26.72
N GLU A 13 5.38 -6.05 -27.15
CA GLU A 13 5.40 -4.89 -26.25
C GLU A 13 4.07 -4.71 -25.53
N GLU A 14 2.95 -4.91 -26.23
CA GLU A 14 1.62 -4.86 -25.61
C GLU A 14 1.45 -5.96 -24.54
N ALA A 15 2.01 -7.15 -24.79
CA ALA A 15 2.06 -8.21 -23.79
C ALA A 15 2.94 -7.86 -22.58
N TRP A 16 4.07 -7.17 -22.78
CA TRP A 16 4.90 -6.66 -21.67
C TRP A 16 4.16 -5.59 -20.85
N GLU A 17 3.50 -4.63 -21.49
CA GLU A 17 2.73 -3.59 -20.80
C GLU A 17 1.55 -4.21 -20.03
N SER A 18 0.81 -5.13 -20.65
CA SER A 18 -0.28 -5.85 -19.98
C SER A 18 0.21 -6.69 -18.81
N ALA A 19 1.33 -7.40 -18.95
CA ALA A 19 1.92 -8.19 -17.87
C ALA A 19 2.36 -7.32 -16.68
N LEU A 20 2.97 -6.17 -16.95
CA LEU A 20 3.36 -5.22 -15.92
C LEU A 20 2.15 -4.60 -15.23
N GLN A 21 1.09 -4.30 -15.98
CA GLN A 21 -0.14 -3.70 -15.45
C GLN A 21 -0.95 -4.68 -14.59
N THR A 22 -1.04 -5.95 -15.01
CA THR A 22 -1.69 -7.00 -14.23
C THR A 22 -0.84 -7.43 -13.04
N SER A 23 0.49 -7.58 -13.19
CA SER A 23 1.40 -7.92 -12.07
C SER A 23 1.34 -6.84 -10.98
N THR A 24 1.44 -5.57 -11.32
CA THR A 24 1.32 -4.46 -10.34
C THR A 24 -0.05 -4.38 -9.67
N SER A 25 -1.13 -4.80 -10.34
CA SER A 25 -2.47 -4.87 -9.76
C SER A 25 -2.67 -6.12 -8.90
N GLY A 26 -2.05 -7.24 -9.29
CA GLY A 26 -2.20 -8.57 -8.67
C GLY A 26 -1.25 -8.85 -7.50
N THR A 27 -0.09 -8.18 -7.41
CA THR A 27 0.89 -8.35 -6.32
C THR A 27 0.41 -7.90 -4.93
N PHE A 28 -0.85 -7.47 -4.81
CA PHE A 28 -1.47 -7.07 -3.56
C PHE A 28 -2.66 -7.95 -3.15
N HIS A 29 -3.00 -9.00 -3.90
CA HIS A 29 -3.96 -10.00 -3.42
C HIS A 29 -3.23 -11.08 -2.60
N ASP A 30 -3.93 -11.62 -1.61
CA ASP A 30 -3.45 -12.64 -0.66
C ASP A 30 -2.59 -13.73 -1.31
N GLN A 31 -1.67 -14.28 -0.51
CA GLN A 31 -0.87 -15.42 -0.88
C GLN A 31 -1.73 -16.51 -1.55
N ALA A 32 -1.35 -16.89 -2.78
CA ALA A 32 -1.71 -18.15 -3.44
C ALA A 32 -3.01 -18.24 -4.25
N GLU A 33 -3.46 -17.19 -4.95
CA GLU A 33 -4.20 -17.39 -6.20
C GLU A 33 -3.54 -16.63 -7.34
N ASN A 34 -3.29 -17.33 -8.46
CA ASN A 34 -2.50 -16.88 -9.60
C ASN A 34 -2.79 -15.41 -9.96
N SER A 35 -1.75 -14.55 -9.98
CA SER A 35 -1.88 -13.13 -10.37
C SER A 35 -2.38 -12.91 -11.80
N PHE A 36 -2.50 -13.98 -12.59
CA PHE A 36 -2.98 -14.01 -13.96
C PHE A 36 -4.01 -15.14 -14.12
N SER A 37 -5.07 -14.89 -14.90
CA SER A 37 -6.00 -15.95 -15.28
C SER A 37 -5.36 -16.94 -16.26
N GLU A 38 -5.92 -18.15 -16.40
CA GLU A 38 -5.44 -19.15 -17.36
C GLU A 38 -5.44 -18.61 -18.81
N GLU A 39 -6.40 -17.74 -19.13
CA GLU A 39 -6.53 -17.07 -20.43
C GLU A 39 -5.47 -15.98 -20.66
N GLU A 40 -5.07 -15.27 -19.60
CA GLU A 40 -3.96 -14.31 -19.65
C GLU A 40 -2.63 -15.03 -19.75
N GLU A 41 -2.48 -16.14 -19.04
CA GLU A 41 -1.28 -16.98 -19.09
C GLU A 41 -1.08 -17.58 -20.50
N GLU A 42 -2.12 -18.09 -21.15
CA GLU A 42 -2.05 -18.55 -22.54
C GLU A 42 -1.64 -17.44 -23.52
N LYS A 43 -2.16 -16.22 -23.33
CA LYS A 43 -1.78 -15.05 -24.15
C LYS A 43 -0.32 -14.66 -23.93
N LEU A 44 0.17 -14.71 -22.69
CA LEU A 44 1.57 -14.41 -22.37
C LEU A 44 2.52 -15.50 -22.89
N GLN A 45 2.13 -16.78 -22.79
CA GLN A 45 2.88 -17.89 -23.40
C GLN A 45 2.99 -17.71 -24.91
N ALA A 46 1.88 -17.37 -25.59
CA ALA A 46 1.89 -17.11 -27.03
C ALA A 46 2.74 -15.88 -27.40
N ALA A 47 2.63 -14.78 -26.65
CA ALA A 47 3.34 -13.54 -26.93
C ALA A 47 4.86 -13.64 -26.68
N PHE A 48 5.28 -14.38 -25.66
CA PHE A 48 6.69 -14.59 -25.35
C PHE A 48 7.28 -15.82 -26.03
N SER A 49 6.43 -16.70 -26.58
CA SER A 49 6.83 -18.02 -27.10
C SER A 49 7.66 -18.81 -26.08
N LEU A 50 7.20 -18.80 -24.83
CA LEU A 50 7.83 -19.46 -23.68
C LEU A 50 6.99 -20.64 -23.21
N GLU A 51 7.66 -21.68 -22.71
CA GLU A 51 6.97 -22.76 -22.02
C GLU A 51 6.43 -22.28 -20.67
N LYS A 52 5.37 -22.93 -20.18
CA LYS A 52 4.73 -22.61 -18.89
C LYS A 52 5.71 -22.42 -17.71
N PRO A 53 6.70 -23.29 -17.46
CA PRO A 53 7.66 -23.07 -16.36
C PRO A 53 8.55 -21.84 -16.55
N ASP A 54 8.96 -21.54 -17.78
CA ASP A 54 9.79 -20.37 -18.08
C ASP A 54 8.99 -19.07 -17.93
N LEU A 55 7.70 -19.09 -18.30
CA LEU A 55 6.81 -17.96 -18.08
C LEU A 55 6.63 -17.67 -16.59
N HIS A 56 6.39 -18.69 -15.77
CA HIS A 56 6.28 -18.52 -14.31
C HIS A 56 7.54 -17.89 -13.72
N LEU A 57 8.72 -18.37 -14.11
CA LEU A 57 10.00 -17.82 -13.63
C LEU A 57 10.15 -16.34 -14.01
N VAL A 58 9.78 -15.96 -15.23
CA VAL A 58 9.81 -14.56 -15.68
C VAL A 58 8.85 -13.71 -14.86
N LEU A 59 7.62 -14.18 -14.64
CA LEU A 59 6.62 -13.46 -13.84
C LEU A 59 7.05 -13.32 -12.37
N GLU A 60 7.58 -14.37 -11.76
CA GLU A 60 8.16 -14.29 -10.40
C GLU A 60 9.31 -13.29 -10.34
N THR A 61 10.18 -13.27 -11.35
CA THR A 61 11.30 -12.32 -11.40
C THR A 61 10.81 -10.88 -11.51
N ILE A 62 9.78 -10.63 -12.33
CA ILE A 62 9.15 -9.30 -12.48
C ILE A 62 8.52 -8.87 -11.15
N SER A 63 7.71 -9.74 -10.53
CA SER A 63 7.08 -9.47 -9.24
C SER A 63 8.12 -9.15 -8.19
N PHE A 64 9.19 -9.95 -8.10
CA PHE A 64 10.29 -9.70 -7.16
C PHE A 64 10.95 -8.34 -7.37
N ILE A 65 11.27 -7.98 -8.62
CA ILE A 65 11.87 -6.66 -8.94
C ILE A 65 10.95 -5.52 -8.51
N LEU A 66 9.64 -5.64 -8.80
CA LEU A 66 8.65 -4.62 -8.44
C LEU A 66 8.46 -4.52 -6.93
N GLU A 67 8.41 -5.65 -6.21
CA GLU A 67 8.36 -5.68 -4.74
C GLU A 67 9.57 -4.98 -4.13
N GLN A 68 10.77 -5.25 -4.63
CA GLN A 68 11.98 -4.57 -4.18
C GLN A 68 11.94 -3.06 -4.50
N ALA A 69 11.42 -2.69 -5.67
CA ALA A 69 11.27 -1.30 -6.06
C ALA A 69 10.28 -0.55 -5.15
N VAL A 70 9.17 -1.19 -4.77
CA VAL A 70 8.18 -0.68 -3.81
C VAL A 70 8.82 -0.54 -2.43
N TYR A 71 9.42 -1.62 -1.93
CA TYR A 71 9.97 -1.70 -0.58
C TYR A 71 11.04 -0.64 -0.33
N HIS A 72 11.92 -0.41 -1.30
CA HIS A 72 12.99 0.58 -1.22
C HIS A 72 12.61 1.96 -1.75
N ASN A 73 11.36 2.17 -2.20
CA ASN A 73 10.89 3.42 -2.83
C ASN A 73 11.87 3.92 -3.91
N VAL A 74 12.29 3.01 -4.80
CA VAL A 74 13.35 3.24 -5.79
C VAL A 74 12.88 4.25 -6.84
N LYS A 75 13.74 5.21 -7.19
CA LYS A 75 13.45 6.16 -8.28
C LYS A 75 13.57 5.47 -9.65
N PRO A 76 12.77 5.82 -10.67
CA PRO A 76 12.83 5.18 -11.99
C PRO A 76 14.24 5.17 -12.62
N ALA A 77 15.00 6.27 -12.48
CA ALA A 77 16.38 6.34 -12.97
C ALA A 77 17.33 5.37 -12.23
N ALA A 78 17.12 5.15 -10.93
CA ALA A 78 17.91 4.20 -10.15
C ALA A 78 17.54 2.75 -10.49
N LEU A 79 16.24 2.48 -10.72
CA LEU A 79 15.77 1.19 -11.20
C LEU A 79 16.40 0.85 -12.56
N GLN A 80 16.45 1.83 -13.48
CA GLN A 80 17.12 1.66 -14.78
C GLN A 80 18.59 1.25 -14.62
N GLN A 81 19.35 1.96 -13.80
CA GLN A 81 20.75 1.67 -13.55
C GLN A 81 20.95 0.27 -12.96
N GLN A 82 20.08 -0.17 -12.05
CA GLN A 82 20.15 -1.51 -11.47
C GLN A 82 19.85 -2.60 -12.51
N LEU A 83 18.87 -2.37 -13.38
CA LEU A 83 18.52 -3.29 -14.47
C LEU A 83 19.62 -3.37 -15.53
N GLU A 84 20.26 -2.25 -15.86
CA GLU A 84 21.40 -2.21 -16.77
C GLU A 84 22.64 -2.87 -16.15
N HIS A 85 22.84 -2.73 -14.83
CA HIS A 85 23.95 -3.38 -14.11
C HIS A 85 23.83 -4.91 -14.12
N ILE A 86 22.61 -5.45 -14.06
CA ILE A 86 22.36 -6.90 -14.24
C ILE A 86 22.35 -7.33 -15.71
N HIS A 87 22.78 -6.45 -16.63
CA HIS A 87 22.88 -6.69 -18.07
C HIS A 87 21.53 -7.04 -18.72
N LEU A 88 20.43 -6.55 -18.14
CA LEU A 88 19.14 -6.64 -18.79
C LEU A 88 19.18 -5.78 -20.05
N ARG A 89 18.61 -6.28 -21.15
CA ARG A 89 18.59 -5.52 -22.40
C ARG A 89 17.87 -4.20 -22.22
N GLN A 90 18.36 -3.16 -22.89
CA GLN A 90 17.82 -1.80 -22.79
C GLN A 90 16.32 -1.73 -23.10
N ASP A 91 15.83 -2.48 -24.09
CA ASP A 91 14.39 -2.53 -24.43
C ASP A 91 13.52 -3.02 -23.26
N LYS A 92 14.06 -3.94 -22.45
CA LYS A 92 13.36 -4.48 -21.27
C LYS A 92 13.49 -3.55 -20.08
N ALA A 93 14.67 -2.98 -19.85
CA ALA A 93 14.89 -2.01 -18.79
C ALA A 93 13.98 -0.78 -18.96
N GLU A 94 13.85 -0.26 -20.18
CA GLU A 94 12.95 0.85 -20.50
C GLU A 94 11.47 0.51 -20.21
N ALA A 95 11.02 -0.72 -20.51
CA ALA A 95 9.67 -1.15 -20.19
C ALA A 95 9.38 -1.15 -18.67
N PHE A 96 10.32 -1.66 -17.86
CA PHE A 96 10.22 -1.58 -16.39
C PHE A 96 10.19 -0.14 -15.89
N VAL A 97 11.08 0.72 -16.41
CA VAL A 97 11.17 2.13 -16.01
C VAL A 97 9.89 2.89 -16.38
N ASN A 98 9.32 2.62 -17.55
CA ASN A 98 8.06 3.23 -17.99
C ASN A 98 6.89 2.81 -17.11
N ALA A 99 6.74 1.51 -16.84
CA ALA A 99 5.71 1.01 -15.93
C ALA A 99 5.88 1.57 -14.51
N TRP A 100 7.11 1.58 -14.00
CA TRP A 100 7.42 2.11 -12.67
C TRP A 100 7.24 3.62 -12.56
N SER A 101 7.53 4.37 -13.63
CA SER A 101 7.30 5.83 -13.67
C SER A 101 5.81 6.17 -13.69
N SER A 102 5.00 5.36 -14.37
CA SER A 102 3.55 5.53 -14.47
C SER A 102 2.83 5.16 -13.16
N MET A 103 3.19 3.99 -12.60
CA MET A 103 2.37 3.32 -11.58
C MET A 103 3.06 3.26 -10.21
N GLY A 104 4.40 3.36 -10.18
CA GLY A 104 5.20 3.07 -8.99
C GLY A 104 4.89 3.99 -7.80
N GLN A 105 4.59 5.27 -8.02
CA GLN A 105 4.21 6.17 -6.92
C GLN A 105 2.87 5.80 -6.29
N GLU A 106 1.86 5.47 -7.10
CA GLU A 106 0.56 5.02 -6.58
C GLU A 106 0.71 3.68 -5.85
N THR A 107 1.50 2.75 -6.41
CA THR A 107 1.77 1.45 -5.80
C THR A 107 2.52 1.57 -4.46
N VAL A 108 3.54 2.43 -4.37
CA VAL A 108 4.26 2.70 -3.12
C VAL A 108 3.33 3.29 -2.07
N GLU A 109 2.46 4.22 -2.46
CA GLU A 109 1.54 4.85 -1.52
C GLU A 109 0.48 3.87 -1.01
N LYS A 110 -0.10 3.04 -1.89
CA LYS A 110 -1.01 1.94 -1.48
C LYS A 110 -0.33 0.93 -0.56
N PHE A 111 0.90 0.51 -0.90
CA PHE A 111 1.70 -0.39 -0.05
C PHE A 111 1.98 0.23 1.32
N ARG A 112 2.36 1.52 1.35
CA ARG A 112 2.61 2.27 2.58
C ARG A 112 1.35 2.38 3.43
N GLN A 113 0.21 2.70 2.85
CA GLN A 113 -1.07 2.79 3.57
C GLN A 113 -1.45 1.45 4.19
N ARG A 114 -1.31 0.36 3.43
CA ARG A 114 -1.61 -1.00 3.90
C ARG A 114 -0.70 -1.46 5.04
N ILE A 115 0.59 -1.12 5.01
CA ILE A 115 1.55 -1.52 6.04
C ILE A 115 1.48 -0.62 7.27
N LEU A 116 1.37 0.70 7.08
CA LEU A 116 1.47 1.64 8.18
C LEU A 116 0.15 1.81 8.95
N ALA A 117 -1.01 1.60 8.32
CA ALA A 117 -2.28 1.80 8.99
C ALA A 117 -3.40 0.92 8.41
N PRO A 118 -3.45 -0.39 8.74
CA PRO A 118 -4.66 -1.18 8.50
C PRO A 118 -5.88 -0.59 9.24
N HIS A 119 -5.64 0.25 10.26
CA HIS A 119 -6.65 0.91 11.07
C HIS A 119 -6.33 2.41 11.15
N LYS A 120 -7.07 3.23 10.41
CA LYS A 120 -6.91 4.68 10.38
C LYS A 120 -7.93 5.33 11.30
N LEU A 121 -7.47 6.18 12.20
CA LEU A 121 -8.35 6.98 13.04
C LEU A 121 -8.95 8.14 12.23
N GLU A 122 -10.25 8.11 11.98
CA GLU A 122 -10.97 9.11 11.17
C GLU A 122 -11.69 10.15 12.04
N THR A 123 -12.22 9.75 13.20
CA THR A 123 -12.98 10.65 14.07
C THR A 123 -12.64 10.47 15.53
N VAL A 124 -12.68 11.56 16.29
CA VAL A 124 -12.50 11.56 17.74
C VAL A 124 -13.65 12.37 18.35
N GLY A 125 -14.54 11.68 19.06
CA GLY A 125 -15.52 12.27 19.95
C GLY A 125 -15.03 12.24 21.39
N TRP A 126 -15.43 13.21 22.20
CA TRP A 126 -15.10 13.22 23.63
C TRP A 126 -16.32 13.61 24.47
N GLN A 127 -16.39 13.05 25.67
CA GLN A 127 -17.39 13.40 26.68
C GLN A 127 -16.75 13.35 28.06
N LEU A 128 -17.00 14.38 28.89
CA LEU A 128 -16.57 14.40 30.28
C LEU A 128 -17.78 14.15 31.20
N ASN A 129 -17.75 13.02 31.91
CA ASN A 129 -18.78 12.64 32.85
C ASN A 129 -18.46 13.20 34.25
N LEU A 130 -19.31 14.10 34.72
CA LEU A 130 -19.24 14.69 36.06
C LEU A 130 -20.43 14.17 36.89
N GLN A 131 -20.18 13.23 37.80
CA GLN A 131 -21.22 12.78 38.73
C GLN A 131 -21.02 13.45 40.10
N MET A 132 -21.81 14.48 40.36
CA MET A 132 -21.79 15.18 41.65
C MET A 132 -22.51 14.36 42.72
N ALA A 133 -21.87 14.15 43.87
CA ALA A 133 -22.47 13.46 45.01
C ALA A 133 -23.49 14.37 45.72
N HIS A 134 -24.70 13.85 45.98
CA HIS A 134 -25.71 14.56 46.78
C HIS A 134 -25.30 14.54 48.26
N SER A 135 -25.54 15.66 48.96
CA SER A 135 -25.01 16.00 50.30
C SER A 135 -25.22 14.97 51.42
N ALA A 136 -26.07 13.95 51.25
CA ALA A 136 -26.33 12.93 52.27
C ALA A 136 -25.36 11.73 52.22
N GLN A 137 -24.67 11.50 51.10
CA GLN A 137 -23.70 10.41 50.92
C GLN A 137 -22.53 10.92 50.07
N ALA A 138 -21.66 11.72 50.68
CA ALA A 138 -20.48 12.29 50.05
C ALA A 138 -19.38 11.24 49.81
N LYS A 139 -19.61 10.29 48.89
CA LYS A 139 -18.53 9.61 48.18
C LYS A 139 -18.36 10.34 46.85
N LEU A 140 -17.35 11.22 46.80
CA LEU A 140 -16.92 11.91 45.57
C LEU A 140 -16.67 10.85 44.49
N LYS A 141 -17.52 10.79 43.46
CA LYS A 141 -17.17 10.09 42.22
C LYS A 141 -16.20 10.98 41.47
N SER A 142 -15.06 10.43 41.09
CA SER A 142 -14.06 11.14 40.28
C SER A 142 -14.60 11.40 38.87
N PRO A 143 -14.26 12.54 38.25
CA PRO A 143 -14.59 12.80 36.86
C PRO A 143 -13.98 11.72 35.94
N GLN A 144 -14.73 11.30 34.92
CA GLN A 144 -14.30 10.31 33.94
C GLN A 144 -14.42 10.89 32.53
N ALA A 145 -13.37 10.78 31.73
CA ALA A 145 -13.38 11.19 30.34
C ALA A 145 -13.64 9.97 29.46
N VAL A 146 -14.61 10.06 28.54
CA VAL A 146 -14.89 9.04 27.55
C VAL A 146 -14.45 9.56 26.18
N LEU A 147 -13.57 8.84 25.53
CA LEU A 147 -13.18 9.06 24.14
C LEU A 147 -13.89 8.05 23.25
N GLN A 148 -14.43 8.53 22.14
CA GLN A 148 -15.02 7.73 21.08
C GLN A 148 -14.14 7.87 19.84
N LEU A 149 -13.39 6.82 19.53
CA LEU A 149 -12.48 6.75 18.41
C LEU A 149 -13.18 6.03 17.25
N GLY A 150 -13.38 6.73 16.13
CA GLY A 150 -13.89 6.14 14.91
C GLY A 150 -12.74 5.69 14.03
N VAL A 151 -12.57 4.39 13.86
CA VAL A 151 -11.48 3.76 13.13
C VAL A 151 -12.00 3.14 11.85
N SER A 152 -11.39 3.46 10.71
CA SER A 152 -11.66 2.81 9.42
C SER A 152 -10.57 1.78 9.13
N ASN A 153 -10.93 0.74 8.39
CA ASN A 153 -9.99 -0.21 7.80
C ASN A 153 -10.22 -0.21 6.29
N GLU A 154 -9.16 -0.20 5.49
CA GLU A 154 -9.23 -0.19 4.01
C GLU A 154 -10.13 -1.30 3.45
N ASP A 155 -10.15 -2.47 4.10
CA ASP A 155 -10.95 -3.62 3.65
C ASP A 155 -12.43 -3.53 4.05
N SER A 156 -12.78 -2.58 4.93
CA SER A 156 -14.14 -2.44 5.45
C SER A 156 -14.70 -1.04 5.22
N LYS A 157 -15.84 -0.95 4.52
CA LYS A 157 -16.59 0.33 4.38
C LYS A 157 -17.23 0.80 5.70
N SER A 158 -17.10 0.04 6.77
CA SER A 158 -17.68 0.33 8.08
C SER A 158 -16.67 1.01 9.00
N LEU A 159 -17.08 2.11 9.62
CA LEU A 159 -16.32 2.79 10.66
C LEU A 159 -16.56 2.10 12.01
N GLU A 160 -15.54 1.46 12.55
CA GLU A 160 -15.54 0.85 13.88
C GLU A 160 -15.51 1.95 14.94
N LYS A 161 -16.34 1.82 15.98
CA LYS A 161 -16.40 2.78 17.09
C LYS A 161 -15.80 2.16 18.34
N VAL A 162 -14.59 2.59 18.69
CA VAL A 162 -13.90 2.19 19.92
C VAL A 162 -14.19 3.22 20.99
N LEU A 163 -14.80 2.80 22.08
CA LEU A 163 -15.08 3.65 23.26
C LEU A 163 -14.08 3.33 24.36
N VAL A 164 -13.38 4.35 24.85
CA VAL A 164 -12.39 4.22 25.91
C VAL A 164 -12.72 5.22 27.01
N GLU A 165 -12.77 4.74 28.26
CA GLU A 165 -12.98 5.56 29.43
C GLU A 165 -11.67 5.72 30.21
N PHE A 166 -11.36 6.95 30.58
CA PHE A 166 -10.16 7.34 31.28
C PHE A 166 -10.50 8.03 32.59
N SER A 167 -9.80 7.64 33.66
CA SER A 167 -9.58 8.53 34.81
C SER A 167 -8.66 9.70 34.42
N HIS A 168 -8.60 10.74 35.25
CA HIS A 168 -7.68 11.86 35.02
C HIS A 168 -6.23 11.40 34.85
N LYS A 169 -5.76 10.48 35.70
CA LYS A 169 -4.39 9.98 35.64
C LYS A 169 -4.12 9.28 34.30
N GLU A 170 -5.01 8.39 33.88
CA GLU A 170 -4.83 7.63 32.64
C GLU A 170 -4.93 8.54 31.40
N LEU A 171 -5.82 9.54 31.42
CA LEU A 171 -5.91 10.51 30.33
C LEU A 171 -4.63 11.35 30.21
N PHE A 172 -4.07 11.77 31.34
CA PHE A 172 -2.82 12.52 31.37
C PHE A 172 -1.63 11.68 30.91
N ASP A 173 -1.54 10.43 31.37
CA ASP A 173 -0.52 9.48 30.91
C ASP A 173 -0.67 9.18 29.40
N PHE A 174 -1.91 9.08 28.91
CA PHE A 174 -2.19 8.91 27.48
C PHE A 174 -1.73 10.13 26.66
N TYR A 175 -2.01 11.35 27.12
CA TYR A 175 -1.54 12.58 26.49
C TYR A 175 -0.01 12.62 26.38
N ASN A 176 0.71 12.33 27.47
CA ASN A 176 2.18 12.34 27.47
C ASN A 176 2.77 11.32 26.48
N LYS A 177 2.10 10.17 26.30
CA LYS A 177 2.50 9.18 25.28
C LYS A 177 2.32 9.73 23.87
N LEU A 178 1.21 10.42 23.58
CA LEU A 178 0.99 11.05 22.28
C LEU A 178 2.04 12.13 21.99
N GLU A 179 2.36 12.98 22.97
CA GLU A 179 3.43 13.98 22.85
C GLU A 179 4.80 13.35 22.57
N THR A 180 5.10 12.21 23.22
CA THR A 180 6.35 11.48 22.96
C THR A 180 6.40 10.97 21.52
N ILE A 181 5.29 10.44 21.01
CA ILE A 181 5.18 9.99 19.61
C ILE A 181 5.34 11.19 18.66
N GLN A 182 4.71 12.33 18.96
CA GLN A 182 4.82 13.52 18.14
C GLN A 182 6.27 14.02 18.06
N ALA A 183 6.98 14.11 19.18
CA ALA A 183 8.38 14.49 19.18
C ALA A 183 9.27 13.52 18.39
N GLN A 184 8.97 12.23 18.40
CA GLN A 184 9.67 11.23 17.59
C GLN A 184 9.39 11.42 16.10
N LEU A 185 8.13 11.68 15.71
CA LEU A 185 7.77 11.96 14.31
C LEU A 185 8.44 13.24 13.79
N ASP A 186 8.42 14.31 14.59
CA ASP A 186 9.07 15.58 14.24
C ASP A 186 10.58 15.41 14.05
N SER A 187 11.22 14.49 14.77
CA SER A 187 12.65 14.21 14.59
C SER A 187 13.02 13.46 13.30
N LEU A 188 12.03 12.86 12.64
CA LEU A 188 12.19 12.10 11.39
C LEU A 188 11.93 12.96 10.14
N THR A 189 11.34 14.15 10.30
CA THR A 189 11.04 15.13 9.23
C THR A 189 12.01 16.30 9.24
#